data_AF-A0A4Q3EBH1-F1
#
_entry.id   AF-A0A4Q3EBH1-F1
#
_cell.length_a   1.000
_cell.length_b   1.000
_cell.length_c   1.000
_cell.angle_alpha   90.00
_cell.angle_beta   90.00
_cell.angle_gamma   90.00
#
_symmetry.space_group_name_H-M   'P 1'
#
loop_
_entity.id
_entity.type
_entity.pdbx_description
1 polymer ?
#
loop_
_entity_poly.entity_id
_entity_poly.type
_entity_poly.pdbx_seq_one_letter_code
_entity_poly.pdbx_strand_id
1 'polypeptide(L)'
;MCIAAKAQVFFVKTDTIRVDSITIRDRKPTHLPDVSGTAVFAGKRTFNLVLDAGKANLSTNNARTIFAQIPGVNIWDMDGAGLQINIGTRGTDTHRSIET
;
A
#
# COMPACT_ATOMS: atom_id res chain seq x y z
N MET A 1 13.26 57.10 -35.72
CA MET A 1 12.97 56.21 -36.86
C MET A 1 13.39 54.81 -36.45
N CYS A 2 12.43 53.93 -36.20
CA CYS A 2 12.60 52.72 -35.38
C CYS A 2 13.29 51.57 -36.14
N ILE A 3 14.22 50.89 -35.48
CA ILE A 3 14.94 49.72 -35.99
C ILE A 3 14.10 48.46 -35.69
N ALA A 4 13.69 47.74 -36.74
CA ALA A 4 12.90 46.53 -36.62
C ALA A 4 13.80 45.31 -36.36
N ALA A 5 13.74 44.75 -35.15
CA ALA A 5 14.38 43.49 -34.81
C ALA A 5 13.49 42.31 -35.26
N LYS A 6 14.03 41.42 -36.10
CA LYS A 6 13.38 40.16 -36.47
C LYS A 6 13.53 39.15 -35.33
N ALA A 7 12.43 38.78 -34.70
CA ALA A 7 12.39 37.68 -33.74
C ALA A 7 12.47 36.33 -34.49
N GLN A 8 13.46 35.51 -34.17
CA GLN A 8 13.51 34.11 -34.61
C GLN A 8 12.59 33.28 -33.72
N VAL A 9 11.58 32.66 -34.33
CA VAL A 9 10.69 31.72 -33.63
C VAL A 9 11.44 30.41 -33.42
N PHE A 10 11.80 30.13 -32.17
CA PHE A 10 12.42 28.87 -31.77
C PHE A 10 11.35 27.77 -31.77
N PHE A 11 11.48 26.81 -32.68
CA PHE A 11 10.58 25.65 -32.76
C PHE A 11 10.98 24.64 -31.69
N VAL A 12 10.24 24.60 -30.57
CA VAL A 12 10.40 23.55 -29.56
C VAL A 12 9.86 22.26 -30.14
N LYS A 13 10.76 21.31 -30.45
CA LYS A 13 10.39 19.95 -30.85
C LYS A 13 9.70 19.27 -29.68
N THR A 14 8.37 19.16 -29.74
CA THR A 14 7.58 18.40 -28.77
C THR A 14 7.78 16.91 -29.07
N ASP A 15 8.73 16.28 -28.38
CA ASP A 15 8.82 14.82 -28.35
C ASP A 15 7.56 14.30 -27.64
N THR A 16 6.54 14.00 -28.44
CA THR A 16 5.29 13.45 -27.95
C THR A 16 5.53 11.97 -27.67
N ILE A 17 5.85 11.63 -26.42
CA ILE A 17 5.88 10.24 -25.97
C ILE A 17 4.43 9.74 -26.03
N ARG A 18 4.12 8.91 -27.03
CA ARG A 18 2.87 8.15 -27.08
C ARG A 18 2.93 7.11 -25.95
N VAL A 19 2.12 7.32 -24.93
CA VAL A 19 1.97 6.37 -23.82
C VAL A 19 0.90 5.36 -24.24
N ASP A 20 1.28 4.09 -24.32
CA ASP A 20 0.34 2.99 -24.56
C ASP A 20 -0.69 2.91 -23.44
N SER A 21 -1.87 2.35 -23.74
CA SER A 21 -2.97 2.22 -22.78
C SER A 21 -2.52 1.51 -21.50
N ILE A 22 -2.39 2.26 -20.41
CA ILE A 22 -2.06 1.72 -19.09
C ILE A 22 -3.32 1.04 -18.55
N THR A 23 -3.27 -0.29 -18.41
CA THR A 23 -4.33 -1.03 -17.72
C THR A 23 -4.20 -0.78 -16.21
N ILE A 24 -5.01 0.13 -15.68
CA ILE A 24 -5.10 0.37 -14.24
C ILE A 24 -5.83 -0.83 -13.63
N ARG A 25 -5.07 -1.74 -13.00
CA ARG A 25 -5.67 -2.80 -12.18
C ARG A 25 -6.11 -2.19 -10.86
N ASP A 26 -7.33 -1.66 -10.83
CA ASP A 26 -7.96 -1.17 -9.61
C ASP A 26 -8.20 -2.36 -8.66
N ARG A 27 -7.27 -2.57 -7.71
CA ARG A 27 -7.40 -3.61 -6.68
C ARG A 27 -8.28 -3.07 -5.57
N LYS A 28 -9.58 -3.29 -5.69
CA LYS A 28 -10.52 -3.07 -4.58
C LYS A 28 -10.24 -4.06 -3.45
N PRO A 29 -10.29 -3.63 -2.17
CA PRO A 29 -10.22 -4.55 -1.06
C PRO A 29 -11.40 -5.52 -1.14
N THR A 30 -11.09 -6.82 -1.01
CA THR A 30 -12.11 -7.87 -0.97
C THR A 30 -12.46 -8.19 0.48
N HIS A 31 -13.66 -8.71 0.72
CA HIS A 31 -14.16 -9.06 2.05
C HIS A 31 -14.37 -10.57 2.14
N LEU A 32 -14.38 -11.12 3.36
CA LEU A 32 -14.75 -12.51 3.59
C LEU A 32 -16.27 -12.69 3.39
N PRO A 33 -16.72 -13.88 2.94
CA PRO A 33 -18.14 -14.19 2.88
C PRO A 33 -18.75 -14.18 4.30
N ASP A 34 -20.06 -13.91 4.38
CA ASP A 34 -20.78 -13.79 5.66
C ASP A 34 -20.68 -15.04 6.54
N VAL A 35 -20.59 -16.21 5.91
CA VAL A 35 -20.40 -17.51 6.59
C VAL A 35 -19.31 -18.27 5.86
N SER A 36 -18.31 -18.74 6.61
CA SER A 36 -17.27 -19.66 6.10
C SER A 36 -17.17 -20.86 7.04
N GLY A 37 -17.66 -22.02 6.60
CA GLY A 37 -17.75 -23.21 7.43
C GLY A 37 -18.63 -22.95 8.67
N THR A 38 -18.02 -22.98 9.85
CA THR A 38 -18.68 -22.71 11.14
C THR A 38 -18.49 -21.27 11.64
N ALA A 39 -17.68 -20.45 10.96
CA ALA A 39 -17.40 -19.08 11.35
C ALA A 39 -18.37 -18.11 10.68
N VAL A 40 -18.93 -17.19 11.46
CA VAL A 40 -19.83 -16.13 10.99
C VAL A 40 -19.11 -14.78 11.02
N PHE A 41 -18.92 -14.20 9.83
CA PHE A 41 -18.30 -12.89 9.61
C PHE A 41 -19.32 -11.78 9.33
N ALA A 42 -20.61 -12.13 9.16
CA ALA A 42 -21.69 -11.17 9.02
C ALA A 42 -21.62 -10.07 10.09
N GLY A 43 -21.63 -8.81 9.66
CA GLY A 43 -21.55 -7.63 10.53
C GLY A 43 -20.15 -7.27 11.06
N LYS A 44 -19.10 -8.05 10.75
CA LYS A 44 -17.71 -7.71 11.11
C LYS A 44 -16.99 -7.08 9.91
N ARG A 45 -16.15 -6.07 10.15
CA ARG A 45 -15.31 -5.48 9.09
C ARG A 45 -14.12 -6.40 8.81
N THR A 46 -14.18 -7.15 7.72
CA THR A 46 -13.12 -8.05 7.27
C THR A 46 -12.33 -7.45 6.12
N PHE A 47 -11.09 -7.87 5.90
CA PHE A 47 -10.30 -7.53 4.72
C PHE A 47 -9.56 -8.78 4.26
N ASN A 48 -9.80 -9.20 3.02
CA ASN A 48 -9.14 -10.33 2.41
C ASN A 48 -7.95 -9.82 1.58
N LEU A 49 -6.75 -10.28 1.97
CA LEU A 49 -5.48 -9.86 1.41
C LEU A 49 -4.85 -11.00 0.63
N VAL A 50 -4.69 -10.82 -0.68
CA VAL A 50 -4.00 -11.78 -1.54
C VAL A 50 -2.53 -11.44 -1.55
N LEU A 51 -1.72 -12.33 -0.97
CA LEU A 51 -0.27 -12.17 -0.92
C LEU A 51 0.33 -12.40 -2.31
N ASP A 52 1.18 -11.48 -2.73
CA ASP A 52 1.91 -11.52 -3.99
C ASP A 52 3.40 -11.43 -3.66
N ALA A 53 4.12 -12.54 -3.85
CA ALA A 53 5.54 -12.64 -3.52
C ALA A 53 6.39 -11.59 -4.25
N GLY A 54 5.97 -11.13 -5.43
CA GLY A 54 6.68 -10.10 -6.20
C GLY A 54 6.54 -8.69 -5.62
N LYS A 55 5.56 -8.46 -4.73
CA LYS A 55 5.37 -7.19 -4.01
C LYS A 55 5.88 -7.24 -2.58
N ALA A 56 6.36 -8.42 -2.15
CA ALA A 56 6.90 -8.62 -0.84
C ALA A 56 8.43 -8.45 -0.86
N ASN A 57 8.99 -7.47 -0.15
CA ASN A 57 10.42 -7.38 0.04
C ASN A 57 10.88 -8.49 1.00
N LEU A 58 11.28 -9.62 0.42
CA LEU A 58 11.68 -10.84 1.14
C LEU A 58 12.84 -10.63 2.11
N SER A 59 13.67 -9.61 1.89
CA SER A 59 14.90 -9.36 2.66
C SER A 59 14.67 -8.55 3.95
N THR A 60 13.61 -7.72 4.02
CA THR A 60 13.48 -6.67 5.07
C THR A 60 12.34 -6.88 6.06
N ASN A 61 11.75 -8.08 6.13
CA ASN A 61 10.60 -8.40 7.00
C ASN A 61 9.40 -7.45 6.78
N ASN A 62 8.52 -7.87 5.87
CA ASN A 62 7.68 -6.97 5.10
C ASN A 62 6.23 -6.85 5.61
N ALA A 63 5.96 -7.18 6.88
CA ALA A 63 4.59 -7.17 7.40
C ALA A 63 3.94 -5.79 7.26
N ARG A 64 4.70 -4.72 7.51
CA ARG A 64 4.22 -3.34 7.32
C ARG A 64 3.71 -3.08 5.90
N THR A 65 4.45 -3.49 4.88
CA THR A 65 4.09 -3.24 3.47
C THR A 65 2.90 -4.09 3.02
N ILE A 66 2.81 -5.32 3.52
CA ILE A 66 1.72 -6.25 3.20
C ILE A 66 0.40 -5.68 3.73
N PHE A 67 0.37 -5.28 5.00
CA PHE A 67 -0.84 -4.82 5.68
C PHE A 67 -1.13 -3.32 5.54
N ALA A 68 -0.22 -2.52 4.95
CA ALA A 68 -0.47 -1.10 4.66
C ALA A 68 -1.72 -0.86 3.78
N GLN A 69 -2.18 -1.89 3.07
CA GLN A 69 -3.40 -1.85 2.25
C GLN A 69 -4.69 -1.84 3.10
N ILE A 70 -4.60 -2.13 4.41
CA ILE A 70 -5.75 -2.22 5.31
C ILE A 70 -5.89 -0.91 6.09
N PRO A 71 -7.01 -0.18 5.94
CA PRO A 71 -7.23 1.06 6.68
C PRO A 71 -7.49 0.78 8.17
N GLY A 72 -6.84 1.55 9.04
CA GLY A 72 -7.02 1.48 10.49
C GLY A 72 -6.29 0.34 11.18
N VAL A 73 -5.33 -0.31 10.50
CA VAL A 73 -4.36 -1.22 11.10
C VAL A 73 -3.03 -0.52 11.19
N ASN A 74 -2.39 -0.57 12.35
CA ASN A 74 -1.02 -0.14 12.55
C ASN A 74 -0.16 -1.34 12.90
N ILE A 75 0.99 -1.45 12.25
CA ILE A 75 1.94 -2.54 12.49
C ILE A 75 3.28 -1.96 12.83
N TRP A 76 3.92 -2.52 13.83
CA TRP A 76 5.27 -2.16 14.20
C TRP A 76 6.02 -3.37 14.73
N ASP A 77 7.32 -3.34 14.49
CA ASP A 77 8.21 -4.38 14.96
C ASP A 77 8.86 -3.90 16.26
N MET A 78 9.11 -4.84 17.17
CA MET A 78 9.90 -4.63 18.38
C MET A 78 11.08 -5.58 18.39
N ASP A 79 12.25 -5.07 18.77
CA ASP A 79 13.51 -5.81 18.85
C ASP A 79 14.12 -5.68 20.26
N GLY A 80 13.53 -6.39 21.21
CA GLY A 80 14.01 -6.46 22.60
C GLY A 80 14.31 -7.88 23.09
N ALA A 81 13.78 -8.91 22.42
CA ALA A 81 13.96 -10.33 22.72
C ALA A 81 13.82 -11.21 21.46
N GLY A 82 14.17 -10.66 20.30
CA GLY A 82 13.87 -11.21 18.98
C GLY A 82 12.79 -10.40 18.23
N LEU A 83 12.69 -10.64 16.92
CA LEU A 83 11.79 -9.93 16.01
C LEU A 83 10.33 -10.30 16.27
N GLN A 84 9.58 -9.39 16.91
CA GLN A 84 8.14 -9.53 17.14
C GLN A 84 7.37 -8.51 16.30
N ILE A 85 6.37 -8.98 15.57
CA ILE A 85 5.45 -8.14 14.79
C ILE A 85 4.21 -7.90 15.62
N ASN A 86 3.95 -6.63 15.94
CA ASN A 86 2.77 -6.21 16.67
C ASN A 86 1.74 -5.65 15.69
N ILE A 87 0.47 -5.94 15.97
CA ILE A 87 -0.66 -5.48 15.17
C ILE A 87 -1.62 -4.77 16.11
N GLY A 88 -1.78 -3.47 15.90
CA GLY A 88 -2.82 -2.66 16.53
C GLY A 88 -3.93 -2.34 15.55
N THR A 89 -5.18 -2.29 16.03
CA THR A 89 -6.34 -1.97 15.19
C THR A 89 -7.12 -0.82 15.79
N ARG A 90 -7.36 0.25 15.02
CA ARG A 90 -8.17 1.41 15.41
C ARG A 90 -7.81 1.98 16.81
N GLY A 91 -6.52 2.02 17.12
CA GLY A 91 -6.03 2.53 18.41
C GLY A 91 -6.00 1.51 19.55
N THR A 92 -6.41 0.26 19.33
CA THR A 92 -6.11 -0.82 20.26
C THR A 92 -4.68 -1.30 20.03
N ASP A 93 -3.90 -1.39 21.09
CA ASP A 93 -2.57 -1.97 21.07
C ASP A 93 -2.57 -3.23 21.95
N THR A 94 -2.40 -4.38 21.32
CA THR A 94 -2.09 -5.63 22.03
C THR A 94 -0.59 -5.86 21.92
N HIS A 95 0.15 -5.42 22.93
CA HIS A 95 1.56 -5.79 23.10
C HIS A 95 1.69 -6.83 24.22
N ARG A 96 2.73 -7.67 24.14
CA ARG A 96 3.11 -8.52 25.28
C ARG A 96 4.08 -7.73 26.15
N SER A 97 3.71 -7.48 27.40
CA SER A 97 4.66 -6.95 28.39
C SER A 97 5.74 -7.99 28.63
N ILE A 98 7.00 -7.57 28.60
CA ILE A 98 8.11 -8.38 29.10
C ILE A 98 8.34 -7.93 30.54
N GLU A 99 7.70 -8.63 31.47
CA GLU A 99 7.97 -8.48 32.90
C GLU A 99 9.03 -9.54 33.29
N THR A 100 9.99 -9.14 34.13
CA THR A 100 10.99 -10.01 34.76
C THR A 100 10.86 -9.86 36.26
#